data_AF-A0A1B6EW37-F1
#
_entry.id   AF-A0A1B6EW37-F1
#
_cell.length_a   1.000
_cell.length_b   1.000
_cell.length_c   1.000
_cell.angle_alpha   90.00
_cell.angle_beta   90.00
_cell.angle_gamma   90.00
#
_symmetry.space_group_name_H-M   'P 1'
#
loop_
_entity.id
_entity.type
_entity.pdbx_description
1 polymer ?
#
loop_
_entity_poly.entity_id
_entity_poly.type
_entity_poly.pdbx_seq_one_letter_code
_entity_poly.pdbx_strand_id
1 'polypeptide(L)'
;MRLTSFLNKRGWLPEHKVEFQELLPLKLKNSVSGKGEKSAENPCVQEMMVLFSCLKKNEYNQSPCGNELDALNKCYKTHQVTVQKEKELMKLGILAPGAKNLNHRQIGMLLKRFPAK
;
A
#
# COMPACT_ATOMS: atom_id res chain seq x y z
N MET A 1 -46.97 -14.45 0.17
CA MET A 1 -46.61 -14.13 1.57
C MET A 1 -45.45 -13.15 1.56
N ARG A 2 -45.64 -11.92 2.04
CA ARG A 2 -44.61 -10.88 2.11
C ARG A 2 -43.74 -11.10 3.34
N LEU A 3 -42.48 -11.50 3.15
CA LEU A 3 -41.46 -11.55 4.20
C LEU A 3 -40.65 -10.25 4.19
N THR A 4 -41.22 -9.16 4.69
CA THR A 4 -40.48 -7.91 4.94
C THR A 4 -41.03 -7.21 6.18
N SER A 5 -40.57 -7.59 7.36
CA SER A 5 -40.87 -6.81 8.57
C SER A 5 -39.81 -6.85 9.68
N PHE A 6 -38.64 -7.48 9.47
CA PHE A 6 -37.56 -7.47 10.48
C PHE A 6 -36.53 -6.34 10.31
N LEU A 7 -36.66 -5.50 9.27
CA LEU A 7 -35.78 -4.35 9.02
C LEU A 7 -36.53 -3.04 9.28
N ASN A 8 -36.70 -2.67 10.56
CA ASN A 8 -36.78 -1.29 11.07
C ASN A 8 -37.39 -1.23 12.48
N LYS A 9 -36.69 -1.82 13.44
CA LYS A 9 -36.79 -1.36 14.84
C LYS A 9 -35.42 -0.91 15.32
N ARG A 10 -34.85 0.10 14.65
CA ARG A 10 -33.89 0.98 15.31
C ARG A 10 -34.72 1.85 16.26
N GLY A 11 -35.01 1.33 17.46
CA GLY A 11 -35.45 2.18 18.54
C GLY A 11 -34.38 3.23 18.82
N TRP A 12 -34.80 4.37 19.38
CA TRP A 12 -33.85 5.33 19.94
C TRP A 12 -33.02 4.61 21.01
N LEU A 13 -31.75 4.36 20.69
CA LEU A 13 -30.77 3.88 21.67
C LEU A 13 -30.28 5.13 22.42
N PRO A 14 -30.33 5.14 23.75
CA PRO A 14 -29.81 6.27 24.50
C PRO A 14 -28.30 6.39 24.25
N GLU A 15 -27.80 7.61 24.12
CA GLU A 15 -26.43 7.93 23.67
C GLU A 15 -25.34 7.21 24.48
N HIS A 16 -25.54 7.04 25.79
CA HIS A 16 -24.62 6.31 26.69
C HIS A 16 -24.48 4.81 26.39
N LYS A 17 -25.37 4.23 25.58
CA LYS A 17 -25.35 2.82 25.20
C LYS A 17 -24.63 2.58 23.85
N VAL A 18 -24.31 3.65 23.12
CA VAL A 18 -23.56 3.57 21.87
C VAL A 18 -22.09 3.82 22.18
N GLU A 19 -21.26 2.78 22.13
CA GLU A 19 -19.83 2.86 22.46
C GLU A 19 -19.04 3.80 21.52
N PHE A 20 -19.49 3.91 20.27
CA PHE A 20 -18.84 4.74 19.26
C PHE A 20 -19.37 6.17 19.31
N GLN A 21 -18.49 7.12 19.63
CA GLN A 21 -18.73 8.55 19.46
C GLN A 21 -18.13 9.01 18.13
N GLU A 22 -18.96 9.63 17.27
CA GLU A 22 -18.49 10.10 15.98
C GLU A 22 -17.66 11.39 16.11
N LEU A 23 -16.37 11.30 15.77
CA LEU A 23 -15.52 12.50 15.59
C LEU A 23 -15.69 13.13 14.20
N LEU A 24 -16.10 12.31 13.23
CA LEU A 24 -16.36 12.69 11.84
C LEU A 24 -17.67 12.02 11.42
N PRO A 25 -18.45 12.67 10.53
CA PRO A 25 -19.72 12.12 10.10
C PRO A 25 -19.49 10.76 9.44
N LEU A 26 -20.33 9.78 9.80
CA LEU A 26 -20.35 8.43 9.22
C LEU A 26 -20.88 8.43 7.78
N LYS A 27 -20.16 9.11 6.88
CA LYS A 27 -20.44 9.20 5.45
C LYS A 27 -19.20 8.85 4.63
N LEU A 28 -19.44 8.21 3.49
CA LEU A 28 -18.37 7.90 2.54
C LEU A 28 -17.80 9.19 1.94
N LYS A 29 -16.48 9.22 1.73
CA LYS A 29 -15.79 10.29 1.01
C LYS A 29 -15.68 9.94 -0.46
N ASN A 30 -15.60 10.97 -1.31
CA ASN A 30 -15.37 10.81 -2.75
C ASN A 30 -13.88 10.58 -3.11
N SER A 31 -13.04 10.27 -2.12
CA SER A 31 -11.61 9.98 -2.29
C SER A 31 -11.12 9.01 -1.23
N VAL A 32 -10.05 8.28 -1.57
CA VAL A 32 -9.36 7.35 -0.68
C VAL A 32 -7.95 7.85 -0.39
N SER A 33 -7.42 7.48 0.77
CA SER A 33 -6.05 7.83 1.16
C SER A 33 -5.06 6.85 0.56
N GLY A 34 -4.00 7.35 -0.09
CA GLY A 34 -2.87 6.54 -0.56
C GLY A 34 -1.81 6.24 0.51
N LYS A 35 -2.04 6.61 1.78
CA LYS A 35 -1.01 6.51 2.83
C LYS A 35 -0.54 5.07 3.11
N GLY A 36 -1.40 4.08 2.91
CA GLY A 36 -1.10 2.67 3.22
C GLY A 36 -0.49 1.86 2.08
N GLU A 37 -0.31 2.44 0.88
CA GLU A 37 0.11 1.69 -0.31
C GLU A 37 1.63 1.50 -0.40
N LYS A 38 2.40 2.03 0.56
CA LYS A 38 3.85 1.82 0.60
C LYS A 38 4.14 0.44 1.19
N SER A 39 4.81 -0.43 0.43
CA SER A 39 5.43 -1.63 1.00
C SER A 39 6.49 -1.20 2.02
N ALA A 40 6.41 -1.77 3.22
CA ALA A 40 7.36 -1.51 4.30
C ALA A 40 8.64 -2.37 4.19
N GLU A 41 8.76 -3.14 3.12
CA GLU A 41 9.82 -4.11 2.94
C GLU A 41 11.10 -3.42 2.45
N ASN A 42 12.19 -3.61 3.18
CA ASN A 42 13.48 -3.05 2.81
C ASN A 42 14.06 -3.87 1.65
N PRO A 43 14.40 -3.24 0.51
CA PRO A 43 14.97 -3.95 -0.62
C PRO A 43 16.39 -4.44 -0.32
N CYS A 44 16.77 -5.56 -0.92
CA CYS A 44 18.16 -6.07 -0.97
C CYS A 44 18.78 -6.48 0.38
N VAL A 45 17.95 -6.78 1.40
CA VAL A 45 18.44 -7.19 2.72
C VAL A 45 19.26 -8.48 2.65
N GLN A 46 18.89 -9.41 1.75
CA GLN A 46 19.61 -10.67 1.56
C GLN A 46 21.05 -10.43 1.06
N GLU A 47 21.22 -9.57 0.06
CA GLU A 47 22.52 -9.21 -0.50
C GLU A 47 23.38 -8.45 0.52
N MET A 48 22.75 -7.60 1.35
CA MET A 48 23.44 -6.94 2.46
C MET A 48 23.99 -7.96 3.48
N MET A 49 23.20 -8.98 3.84
CA MET A 49 23.64 -10.03 4.77
C MET A 49 24.84 -10.81 4.21
N VAL A 50 24.84 -11.13 2.92
CA VAL A 50 25.95 -11.82 2.25
C VAL A 50 27.21 -10.94 2.26
N LEU A 51 27.09 -9.67 1.89
CA LEU A 51 28.20 -8.72 1.94
C LEU A 51 28.80 -8.59 3.34
N PHE A 52 27.96 -8.44 4.37
CA PHE A 52 28.43 -8.34 5.75
C PHE A 52 29.13 -9.63 6.22
N SER A 53 28.70 -10.79 5.73
CA SER A 53 29.38 -12.05 6.02
C SER A 53 30.79 -12.11 5.41
N CYS A 54 30.99 -11.56 4.20
CA CYS A 54 32.30 -11.48 3.56
C CYS A 54 33.21 -10.49 4.29
N LEU A 55 32.70 -9.29 4.58
CA LEU A 55 33.45 -8.26 5.31
C LEU A 55 33.90 -8.76 6.68
N LYS A 56 33.03 -9.47 7.41
CA LYS A 56 33.38 -10.03 8.72
C LYS A 56 34.52 -11.05 8.65
N LYS A 57 34.61 -11.84 7.57
CA LYS A 57 35.68 -12.84 7.39
C LYS A 57 37.01 -12.21 7.01
N ASN A 58 36.98 -11.04 6.36
CA ASN A 58 38.14 -10.38 5.79
C ASN A 58 38.52 -9.09 6.53
N GLU A 59 38.20 -8.99 7.83
CA GLU A 59 38.51 -7.82 8.67
C GLU A 59 38.05 -6.49 8.06
N TYR A 60 36.89 -6.51 7.40
CA TYR A 60 36.28 -5.38 6.71
C TYR A 60 37.08 -4.84 5.51
N ASN A 61 38.02 -5.61 4.98
CA ASN A 61 38.67 -5.30 3.71
C ASN A 61 37.70 -5.51 2.54
N GLN A 62 37.51 -4.47 1.74
CA GLN A 62 36.57 -4.47 0.61
C GLN A 62 37.12 -5.19 -0.63
N SER A 63 38.45 -5.19 -0.82
CA SER A 63 39.10 -5.78 -2.00
C SER A 63 38.67 -7.23 -2.28
N PRO A 64 38.62 -8.15 -1.29
CA PRO A 64 38.17 -9.53 -1.53
C PRO A 64 36.66 -9.69 -1.71
N CYS A 65 35.83 -8.70 -1.35
CA CYS A 65 34.37 -8.77 -1.36
C CYS A 65 33.72 -8.06 -2.58
N GLY A 66 34.46 -7.93 -3.69
CA GLY A 66 33.99 -7.24 -4.89
C GLY A 66 32.74 -7.87 -5.49
N ASN A 67 32.65 -9.21 -5.49
CA ASN A 67 31.51 -9.94 -6.06
C ASN A 67 30.21 -9.67 -5.30
N GLU A 68 30.28 -9.65 -3.96
CA GLU A 68 29.16 -9.36 -3.07
C GLU A 68 28.70 -7.90 -3.20
N LEU A 69 29.65 -6.97 -3.38
CA LEU A 69 29.36 -5.56 -3.66
C LEU A 69 28.63 -5.39 -4.99
N ASP A 70 29.07 -6.09 -6.04
CA ASP A 70 28.43 -6.02 -7.35
C ASP A 70 27.01 -6.60 -7.32
N ALA A 71 26.80 -7.69 -6.58
CA ALA A 71 25.47 -8.28 -6.37
C ALA A 71 24.53 -7.29 -5.66
N LEU A 72 24.98 -6.65 -4.58
CA LEU A 72 24.21 -5.64 -3.86
C LEU A 72 23.86 -4.45 -4.76
N ASN A 73 24.85 -3.93 -5.49
CA ASN A 73 24.66 -2.81 -6.43
C ASN A 73 23.65 -3.14 -7.52
N LYS A 74 23.69 -4.37 -8.06
CA LYS A 74 22.74 -4.83 -9.06
C LYS A 74 21.33 -4.88 -8.51
N CYS A 75 21.14 -5.48 -7.32
CA CYS A 75 19.83 -5.51 -6.67
C CYS A 75 19.28 -4.09 -6.47
N TYR A 76 20.11 -3.17 -5.96
CA TYR A 76 19.71 -1.80 -5.69
C TYR A 76 19.28 -1.04 -6.96
N LYS A 77 20.06 -1.15 -8.05
CA LYS A 77 19.71 -0.54 -9.34
C LYS A 77 18.40 -1.09 -9.91
N THR A 78 18.21 -2.41 -9.87
CA THR A 78 16.96 -3.03 -10.32
C THR A 78 15.77 -2.53 -9.51
N HIS A 79 15.90 -2.49 -8.18
CA HIS A 79 14.84 -1.97 -7.31
C HIS A 79 14.51 -0.50 -7.61
N GLN A 80 15.52 0.36 -7.80
CA GLN A 80 15.29 1.77 -8.16
C GLN A 80 14.49 1.91 -9.46
N VAL A 81 14.83 1.14 -10.49
CA VAL A 81 14.11 1.15 -11.77
C VAL A 81 12.67 0.68 -11.61
N THR A 82 12.44 -0.40 -10.84
CA THR A 82 11.08 -0.91 -10.58
C THR A 82 10.24 0.13 -9.85
N VAL A 83 10.75 0.73 -8.78
CA VAL A 83 10.04 1.78 -8.03
C VAL A 83 9.73 3.00 -8.89
N GLN A 84 10.64 3.39 -9.79
CA GLN A 84 10.37 4.48 -10.73
C GLN A 84 9.23 4.14 -11.70
N LYS A 85 9.27 2.95 -12.30
CA LYS A 85 8.22 2.45 -13.20
C LYS A 85 6.87 2.38 -12.51
N GLU A 86 6.82 1.85 -11.29
CA GLU A 86 5.59 1.80 -10.49
C GLU A 86 5.05 3.21 -10.21
N LYS A 87 5.91 4.16 -9.82
CA LYS A 87 5.50 5.56 -9.63
C LYS A 87 4.94 6.19 -10.90
N GLU A 88 5.53 5.91 -12.06
CA GLU A 88 5.06 6.40 -13.35
C GLU A 88 3.69 5.80 -13.71
N LEU A 89 3.54 4.47 -13.60
CA LEU A 89 2.26 3.78 -13.80
C LEU A 89 1.18 4.30 -12.85
N MET A 90 1.54 4.50 -11.58
CA MET A 90 0.65 5.11 -10.60
C MET A 90 0.21 6.52 -11.02
N LYS A 91 1.13 7.34 -11.56
CA LYS A 91 0.81 8.69 -12.03
C LYS A 91 -0.15 8.69 -13.21
N LEU A 92 0.02 7.77 -14.15
CA LEU A 92 -0.82 7.65 -15.33
C LEU A 92 -2.27 7.33 -14.99
N GLY A 93 -2.53 6.61 -13.89
CA GLY A 93 -3.88 6.39 -13.38
C GLY A 93 -4.81 5.66 -14.37
N ILE A 94 -4.24 4.87 -15.29
CA ILE A 94 -4.99 4.20 -16.36
C ILE A 94 -5.91 3.14 -15.75
N LEU A 95 -7.20 3.19 -16.09
CA LEU A 95 -8.17 2.19 -15.63
C LEU A 95 -8.17 1.00 -16.58
N ALA A 96 -7.55 -0.11 -16.17
CA ALA A 96 -7.63 -1.38 -16.89
C ALA A 96 -8.97 -2.08 -16.58
N PRO A 97 -9.79 -2.43 -17.59
CA PRO A 97 -11.04 -3.16 -17.37
C PRO A 97 -10.77 -4.52 -16.70
N GLY A 98 -11.52 -4.83 -15.64
CA GLY A 98 -11.42 -6.12 -14.93
C GLY A 98 -10.26 -6.25 -13.94
N ALA A 99 -9.47 -5.19 -13.71
CA ALA A 99 -8.42 -5.21 -12.69
C ALA A 99 -9.04 -5.35 -11.28
N LYS A 100 -8.59 -6.35 -10.52
CA LYS A 100 -9.05 -6.60 -9.14
C LYS A 100 -8.43 -5.62 -8.13
N ASN A 101 -7.18 -5.23 -8.36
CA ASN A 101 -6.44 -4.32 -7.49
C ASN A 101 -6.24 -2.99 -8.22
N LEU A 102 -6.79 -1.92 -7.65
CA LEU A 102 -6.68 -0.56 -8.18
C LEU A 102 -5.90 0.31 -7.20
N ASN A 103 -5.06 1.17 -7.75
CA ASN A 103 -4.34 2.19 -7.01
C ASN A 103 -5.30 3.27 -6.46
N HIS A 104 -4.96 3.90 -5.32
CA HIS A 104 -5.72 5.01 -4.73
C HIS A 104 -6.09 6.11 -5.74
N ARG A 105 -5.23 6.39 -6.73
CA ARG A 105 -5.52 7.38 -7.79
C ARG A 105 -6.63 6.92 -8.74
N GLN A 106 -6.58 5.67 -9.16
CA GLN A 106 -7.59 5.05 -10.03
C GLN A 106 -8.94 4.99 -9.30
N ILE A 107 -8.94 4.57 -8.03
CA ILE A 107 -10.15 4.53 -7.19
C ILE A 107 -10.71 5.94 -7.00
N GLY A 108 -9.86 6.93 -6.68
CA GLY A 108 -10.28 8.32 -6.53
C GLY A 108 -10.91 8.89 -7.81
N MET A 109 -10.42 8.50 -8.98
CA MET A 109 -11.03 8.88 -10.26
C MET A 109 -12.43 8.28 -10.43
N LEU A 110 -12.60 7.00 -10.06
CA LEU A 110 -13.91 6.32 -10.11
C LEU A 110 -14.91 6.93 -9.13
N LEU A 111 -14.51 7.20 -7.89
CA LEU A 111 -15.37 7.79 -6.86
C LEU A 111 -15.79 9.23 -7.18
N LYS A 112 -14.96 9.99 -7.91
CA LYS A 112 -15.35 11.30 -8.43
C LYS A 112 -16.40 11.21 -9.53
N ARG A 113 -16.35 10.18 -10.37
CA ARG A 113 -17.34 9.95 -11.43
C ARG A 113 -18.68 9.46 -10.86
N PHE A 114 -18.64 8.67 -9.77
CA PHE A 114 -19.81 8.12 -9.10
C PHE A 114 -19.81 8.49 -7.61
N PRO A 115 -20.14 9.75 -7.26
CA PRO A 115 -20.13 10.19 -5.87
C PRO A 115 -21.23 9.52 -5.05
N ALA A 116 -20.97 9.34 -3.76
CA ALA A 116 -22.00 8.94 -2.80
C ALA A 116 -23.01 10.09 -2.62
N LYS A 117 -24.31 9.76 -2.63
CA LYS A 117 -25.40 10.70 -2.34
C LYS A 117 -25.50 10.99 -0.84
#